data_AF-A0A920DPD4-F1
#
_entry.id   AF-A0A920DPD4-F1
#
_cell.length_a   1.000
_cell.length_b   1.000
_cell.length_c   1.000
_cell.angle_alpha   90.00
_cell.angle_beta   90.00
_cell.angle_gamma   90.00
#
_symmetry.space_group_name_H-M   'P 1'
#
loop_
_entity.id
_entity.type
_entity.pdbx_description
1 polymer ?
#
loop_
_entity_poly.entity_id
_entity_poly.type
_entity_poly.pdbx_seq_one_letter_code
_entity_poly.pdbx_strand_id
1 'polypeptide(L)' 'MDENDKKNDDSEINFTLLKDIGQAEINKVCSIDQIEQAIKTYNSLLY' A
#
# COMPACT_ATOMS: atom_id res chain seq x y z
N MET A 1 -33.76 -9.08 -11.69
CA MET A 1 -33.32 -9.35 -10.30
C MET A 1 -31.84 -9.08 -10.32
N ASP A 2 -31.49 -7.81 -10.17
CA ASP A 2 -30.28 -7.25 -10.77
C ASP A 2 -29.32 -6.73 -9.70
N GLU A 3 -28.05 -7.06 -9.95
CA GLU A 3 -26.87 -6.22 -9.71
C GLU A 3 -26.52 -5.81 -8.27
N ASN A 4 -26.24 -6.78 -7.39
CA ASN A 4 -25.50 -6.48 -6.15
C ASN A 4 -24.28 -7.38 -5.89
N ASP A 5 -23.74 -8.00 -6.94
CA ASP A 5 -22.52 -8.80 -6.85
C ASP A 5 -21.27 -8.00 -7.31
N LYS A 6 -21.11 -6.80 -6.76
CA LYS A 6 -19.86 -6.03 -6.86
C LYS A 6 -19.54 -5.41 -5.50
N LYS A 7 -19.06 -6.25 -4.59
CA LYS A 7 -18.22 -5.78 -3.47
C LYS A 7 -16.95 -5.21 -4.09
N ASN A 8 -16.98 -3.95 -4.50
CA ASN A 8 -15.75 -3.23 -4.79
C ASN A 8 -15.00 -3.14 -3.46
N ASP A 9 -13.90 -3.85 -3.33
CA ASP A 9 -12.89 -3.58 -2.30
C ASP A 9 -12.24 -2.22 -2.64
N ASP A 10 -12.98 -1.12 -2.46
CA ASP A 10 -12.57 0.27 -2.70
C ASP A 10 -11.57 0.78 -1.62
N SER A 11 -10.90 -0.12 -0.91
CA SER A 11 -10.11 0.18 0.30
C SER A 11 -8.59 0.07 0.08
N GLU A 12 -8.13 0.21 -1.16
CA GLU A 12 -6.71 0.16 -1.48
C GLU A 12 -6.05 1.54 -1.35
N ILE A 13 -4.93 1.62 -0.62
CA ILE A 13 -4.13 2.84 -0.51
C ILE A 13 -3.13 2.87 -1.66
N ASN A 14 -3.15 3.96 -2.43
CA ASN A 14 -2.18 4.22 -3.48
C ASN A 14 -0.95 4.93 -2.92
N PHE A 15 0.21 4.29 -3.04
CA PHE A 15 1.49 4.84 -2.66
C PHE A 15 2.28 5.34 -3.86
N THR A 16 3.09 6.37 -3.64
CA THR A 16 4.22 6.68 -4.49
C THR A 16 5.48 6.22 -3.77
N LEU A 17 6.16 5.21 -4.31
CA LEU A 17 7.34 4.60 -3.69
C LEU A 17 8.58 4.92 -4.51
N LEU A 18 9.66 5.32 -3.83
CA LEU A 18 10.97 5.44 -4.47
C LEU A 18 11.51 4.04 -4.75
N LYS A 19 11.73 3.72 -6.02
CA LYS A 19 12.29 2.44 -6.44
C LYS A 19 13.80 2.49 -6.52
N ASP A 20 14.30 3.54 -7.18
CA ASP A 20 15.72 3.83 -7.38
C ASP A 20 15.93 5.36 -7.30
N ILE A 21 17.18 5.81 -7.22
CA ILE A 21 17.50 7.23 -7.24
C ILE A 21 16.97 7.86 -8.53
N GLY A 22 16.04 8.81 -8.39
CA GLY A 22 15.39 9.47 -9.52
C GLY A 22 14.25 8.68 -10.18
N GLN A 23 13.88 7.50 -9.67
CA GLN A 23 12.77 6.70 -10.18
C GLN A 23 11.76 6.35 -9.08
N ALA A 24 10.50 6.68 -9.33
CA ALA A 24 9.40 6.36 -8.42
C ALA A 24 8.33 5.52 -9.13
N GLU A 25 7.75 4.58 -8.39
CA GLU A 25 6.54 3.87 -8.77
C GLU A 25 5.34 4.63 -8.20
N ILE A 26 4.35 4.92 -9.06
CA ILE A 26 3.14 5.68 -8.71
C ILE A 26 1.95 4.70 -8.72
N ASN A 27 0.94 4.98 -7.89
CA ASN A 27 -0.27 4.16 -7.74
C ASN A 27 0.06 2.70 -7.36
N LYS A 28 1.08 2.55 -6.51
CA LYS A 28 1.46 1.25 -6.00
C LYS A 28 0.56 0.90 -4.83
N VAL A 29 -0.16 -0.21 -4.93
CA VAL A 29 -0.91 -0.78 -3.81
C VAL A 29 -0.01 -1.76 -3.06
N CYS A 30 -0.14 -1.74 -1.73
CA CYS A 30 0.54 -2.64 -0.80
C CYS A 30 -0.50 -3.36 0.07
N SER A 31 -0.20 -4.58 0.51
CA SER A 31 -1.06 -5.25 1.48
C SER A 31 -0.93 -4.60 2.86
N ILE A 32 -1.94 -4.81 3.71
CA ILE A 32 -1.91 -4.35 5.11
C ILE A 32 -0.67 -4.89 5.84
N ASP A 33 -0.35 -6.17 5.66
CA ASP A 33 0.84 -6.79 6.27
C ASP A 33 2.14 -6.09 5.87
N GLN A 34 2.27 -5.71 4.59
CA GLN A 34 3.45 -4.98 4.09
C GLN A 34 3.55 -3.59 4.73
N ILE A 35 2.41 -2.90 4.86
CA ILE A 35 2.35 -1.57 5.49
C ILE A 35 2.73 -1.67 6.97
N GLU A 36 2.14 -2.61 7.71
CA GLU A 36 2.45 -2.81 9.13
C GLU A 36 3.91 -3.19 9.35
N GLN A 37 4.45 -4.07 8.53
CA GLN A 37 5.84 -4.50 8.63
C GLN A 37 6.80 -3.34 8.35
N ALA A 38 6.52 -2.52 7.33
CA ALA A 38 7.32 -1.34 7.02
C ALA A 38 7.34 -0.33 8.19
N ILE A 39 6.18 -0.07 8.82
CA ILE A 39 6.08 0.80 10.00
C ILE A 39 6.88 0.23 11.18
N LYS A 40 6.74 -1.07 11.47
CA LYS A 40 7.50 -1.74 12.55
C LYS A 40 9.00 -1.64 12.30
N THR A 41 9.45 -1.91 11.07
CA THR A 41 10.85 -1.79 10.68
C THR A 41 11.35 -0.35 10.84
N TYR A 42 10.61 0.66 10.37
CA TYR A 42 10.99 2.06 10.56
C TYR A 42 11.12 2.43 12.04
N ASN A 43 10.14 2.03 12.87
CA ASN A 43 10.16 2.31 14.30
C ASN A 43 11.33 1.61 15.02
N SER A 44 11.76 0.42 14.57
CA SER A 44 12.93 -0.27 15.12
C SER A 44 14.27 0.42 14.83
N LEU A 45 14.31 1.38 13.91
CA LEU A 45 15.51 2.18 13.63
C LEU A 45 15.59 3.45 14.49
N LEU A 46 14.53 3.77 15.24
CA LEU A 46 14.43 4.95 16.09
C LEU A 46 14.82 4.69 17.56
N TYR A 47 15.18 3.45 17.90
CA TYR A 47 15.60 3.00 19.24
C TYR A 47 16.73 1.97 19.14
#